data_AF-A0A841ZSW2-F1
#
_entry.id   AF-A0A841ZSW2-F1
#
_cell.length_a   1.000
_cell.length_b   1.000
_cell.length_c   1.000
_cell.angle_alpha   90.00
_cell.angle_beta   90.00
_cell.angle_gamma   90.00
#
_symmetry.space_group_name_H-M   'P 1'
#
loop_
_entity.id
_entity.type
_entity.pdbx_description
1 polymer ?
#
loop_
_entity_poly.entity_id
_entity_poly.type
_entity_poly.pdbx_seq_one_letter_code
_entity_poly.pdbx_strand_id
1 'polypeptide(L)'
;MKKNKIWLTLFILSLSLLLAVSGCGKTSSDDIGKTRVANNLEIKLENIKLKISNNDKKQMLQLDFDVKNVGKETAGAGAGDFVIQTKDGKKHRMYGLNANNFGDEIPAGKILKGPGFYEIPINQKEVTVIYEPYSQETTENVKWTVTIPAK
;
A
#
# COMPACT_ATOMS: atom_id res chain seq x y z
N MET A 1 -22.59 79.81 -34.52
CA MET A 1 -23.31 78.53 -34.41
C MET A 1 -22.47 77.58 -33.55
N LYS A 2 -23.05 77.08 -32.45
CA LYS A 2 -22.37 76.39 -31.34
C LYS A 2 -21.83 75.01 -31.75
N LYS A 3 -20.59 74.70 -31.36
CA LYS A 3 -20.00 73.35 -31.37
C LYS A 3 -20.03 72.81 -29.94
N ASN A 4 -20.75 71.71 -29.71
CA ASN A 4 -20.88 71.08 -28.39
C ASN A 4 -19.86 69.93 -28.24
N LYS A 5 -19.20 69.89 -27.07
CA LYS A 5 -18.24 68.87 -26.62
C LYS A 5 -18.98 67.73 -25.90
N ILE A 6 -18.69 66.47 -26.22
CA ILE A 6 -19.08 65.25 -25.46
C ILE A 6 -18.09 64.15 -25.89
N TRP A 7 -17.53 63.22 -25.10
CA TRP A 7 -17.25 63.02 -23.67
C TRP A 7 -16.37 61.75 -23.64
N LEU A 8 -15.20 61.83 -23.00
CA LEU A 8 -14.28 60.71 -22.78
C LEU A 8 -14.95 59.60 -21.96
N THR A 9 -14.94 58.35 -22.43
CA THR A 9 -15.22 57.18 -21.59
C THR A 9 -14.00 56.25 -21.59
N LEU A 10 -13.36 56.17 -20.42
CA LEU A 10 -12.32 55.21 -20.08
C LEU A 10 -12.94 53.82 -19.90
N PHE A 11 -12.45 52.83 -20.65
CA PHE A 11 -12.73 51.41 -20.37
C PHE A 11 -11.54 50.83 -19.62
N ILE A 12 -11.73 50.62 -18.32
CA ILE A 12 -10.74 50.04 -17.40
C ILE A 12 -10.71 48.53 -17.65
N LEU A 13 -9.62 48.04 -18.26
CA LEU A 13 -9.32 46.62 -18.42
C LEU A 13 -8.92 46.05 -17.04
N SER A 14 -9.86 45.44 -16.34
CA SER A 14 -9.59 44.68 -15.11
C SER A 14 -9.09 43.29 -15.48
N LEU A 15 -7.77 43.11 -15.43
CA LEU A 15 -7.10 41.84 -15.61
C LEU A 15 -7.05 41.12 -14.24
N SER A 16 -8.07 40.32 -13.93
CA SER A 16 -8.06 39.42 -12.76
C SER A 16 -7.25 38.16 -13.09
N LEU A 17 -5.98 38.18 -12.69
CA LEU A 17 -5.08 37.04 -12.73
C LEU A 17 -5.47 36.05 -11.61
N LEU A 18 -6.21 34.99 -11.97
CA LEU A 18 -6.49 33.86 -11.07
C LEU A 18 -5.22 33.01 -10.90
N LEU A 19 -4.54 33.17 -9.77
CA LEU A 19 -3.52 32.24 -9.31
C LEU A 19 -4.21 30.97 -8.79
N ALA A 20 -4.36 29.97 -9.66
CA ALA A 20 -4.65 28.61 -9.23
C ALA A 20 -3.38 28.01 -8.61
N VAL A 21 -3.22 28.16 -7.30
CA VAL A 21 -2.24 27.37 -6.55
C VAL A 21 -2.79 25.95 -6.44
N SER A 22 -2.39 25.10 -7.38
CA SER A 22 -2.58 23.66 -7.31
C SER A 22 -1.84 23.14 -6.08
N GLY A 23 -2.54 23.03 -4.96
CA GLY A 23 -2.06 22.33 -3.78
C GLY A 23 -1.80 20.88 -4.15
N CYS A 24 -0.53 20.50 -4.31
CA CYS A 24 -0.11 19.11 -4.40
C CYS A 24 -0.30 18.49 -3.02
N GLY A 25 -1.52 18.04 -2.73
CA GLY A 25 -1.76 17.13 -1.62
C GLY A 25 -0.97 15.86 -1.90
N LYS A 26 0.02 15.55 -1.05
CA LYS A 26 0.60 14.21 -1.01
C LYS A 26 -0.52 13.25 -0.62
N THR A 27 -1.16 12.67 -1.61
CA THR A 27 -2.01 11.49 -1.42
C THR A 27 -1.12 10.44 -0.78
N SER A 28 -1.41 10.08 0.46
CA SER A 28 -0.84 8.88 1.09
C SER A 28 -1.05 7.73 0.10
N SER A 29 0.04 7.15 -0.40
CA SER A 29 -0.01 6.06 -1.37
C SER A 29 -0.24 4.76 -0.61
N ASP A 30 -1.45 4.59 -0.09
CA ASP A 30 -1.85 3.33 0.50
C ASP A 30 -2.20 2.35 -0.64
N ASP A 31 -1.56 1.18 -0.62
CA ASP A 31 -1.72 0.10 -1.57
C ASP A 31 -2.68 -1.00 -1.07
N ILE A 32 -3.33 -0.84 0.09
CA ILE A 32 -4.44 -1.71 0.49
C ILE A 32 -5.52 -1.75 -0.60
N GLY A 33 -6.00 -2.96 -0.89
CA GLY A 33 -6.95 -3.26 -1.96
C GLY A 33 -6.32 -3.35 -3.35
N LYS A 34 -5.05 -2.98 -3.53
CA LYS A 34 -4.37 -3.05 -4.83
C LYS A 34 -3.75 -4.42 -5.05
N THR A 35 -3.96 -4.91 -6.26
CA THR A 35 -3.43 -6.19 -6.74
C THR A 35 -2.04 -6.02 -7.37
N ARG A 36 -1.18 -7.02 -7.20
CA ARG A 36 0.04 -7.25 -7.97
C ARG A 36 0.08 -8.70 -8.45
N VAL A 37 0.81 -8.97 -9.53
CA VAL A 37 0.93 -10.32 -10.11
C VAL A 37 2.39 -10.74 -10.11
N ALA A 38 2.68 -11.94 -9.61
CA ALA A 38 4.01 -12.55 -9.63
C ALA A 38 3.90 -14.07 -9.47
N ASN A 39 4.79 -14.84 -10.09
CA ASN A 39 4.83 -16.31 -10.00
C ASN A 39 3.46 -16.98 -10.27
N ASN A 40 2.71 -16.46 -11.24
CA ASN A 40 1.34 -16.87 -11.55
C ASN A 40 0.33 -16.73 -10.38
N LEU A 41 0.64 -15.89 -9.41
CA LEU A 41 -0.24 -15.49 -8.33
C LEU A 41 -0.68 -14.05 -8.52
N GLU A 42 -1.98 -13.83 -8.43
CA GLU A 42 -2.57 -12.51 -8.26
C GLU A 42 -2.74 -12.27 -6.75
N ILE A 43 -1.98 -11.32 -6.21
CA ILE A 43 -1.85 -11.08 -4.77
C ILE A 43 -2.44 -9.72 -4.43
N LYS A 44 -3.31 -9.68 -3.43
CA LYS A 44 -3.91 -8.46 -2.90
C LYS A 44 -3.82 -8.43 -1.37
N LEU A 45 -3.44 -7.26 -0.84
CA LEU A 45 -3.52 -6.96 0.59
C LEU A 45 -4.88 -6.33 0.86
N GLU A 46 -5.79 -7.07 1.49
CA GLU A 46 -7.17 -6.62 1.72
C GLU A 46 -7.30 -5.67 2.89
N ASN A 47 -6.50 -5.89 3.94
CA ASN A 47 -6.60 -5.13 5.17
C ASN A 47 -5.31 -5.17 5.96
N ILE A 48 -5.14 -4.17 6.83
CA ILE A 48 -4.11 -4.11 7.85
C ILE A 48 -4.76 -3.80 9.20
N LYS A 49 -4.36 -4.55 10.22
CA LYS A 49 -4.80 -4.32 11.61
C LYS A 49 -3.59 -4.26 12.52
N LEU A 50 -3.69 -3.40 13.53
CA LEU A 50 -2.73 -3.39 14.61
C LEU A 50 -3.17 -4.33 15.73
N LYS A 51 -2.23 -5.13 16.22
CA LYS A 51 -2.39 -6.04 17.36
C LYS A 51 -1.27 -5.78 18.38
N ILE A 52 -1.53 -6.16 19.62
CA ILE A 52 -0.54 -6.07 20.69
C ILE A 52 0.51 -7.17 20.47
N SER A 53 1.79 -6.81 20.58
CA SER A 53 2.90 -7.76 20.65
C SER A 53 3.18 -8.10 22.12
N ASN A 54 3.71 -9.30 22.39
CA ASN A 54 4.22 -9.68 23.71
C ASN A 54 5.50 -8.92 24.10
N ASN A 55 6.06 -8.12 23.19
CA ASN A 55 7.18 -7.22 23.42
C ASN A 55 6.69 -5.76 23.41
N ASP A 56 6.87 -5.05 24.53
CA ASP A 56 6.39 -3.68 24.76
C ASP A 56 6.99 -2.62 23.82
N LYS A 57 8.15 -2.91 23.22
CA LYS A 57 8.82 -2.05 22.23
C LYS A 57 8.39 -2.34 20.80
N LYS A 58 7.53 -3.34 20.60
CA LYS A 58 7.03 -3.75 19.29
C LYS A 58 5.51 -3.66 19.21
N GLN A 59 5.03 -3.75 18.00
CA GLN A 59 3.62 -3.93 17.67
C GLN A 59 3.49 -5.03 16.63
N MET A 60 2.35 -5.71 16.63
CA MET A 60 2.07 -6.77 15.68
C MET A 60 1.19 -6.21 14.56
N LEU A 61 1.66 -6.32 13.31
CA LEU A 61 0.81 -6.14 12.15
C LEU A 61 0.12 -7.45 11.83
N GLN A 62 -1.19 -7.40 11.63
CA GLN A 62 -1.94 -8.44 10.91
C GLN A 62 -2.27 -7.88 9.53
N LEU A 63 -1.76 -8.53 8.49
CA LEU A 63 -2.11 -8.25 7.10
C LEU A 63 -3.03 -9.34 6.59
N ASP A 64 -4.21 -8.99 6.08
CA ASP A 64 -5.15 -9.95 5.50
C ASP A 64 -4.87 -10.05 3.98
N PHE A 65 -4.56 -11.25 3.50
CA PHE A 65 -4.20 -11.52 2.11
C PHE A 65 -5.36 -12.19 1.35
N ASP A 66 -5.46 -11.88 0.06
CA ASP A 66 -6.24 -12.58 -0.95
C ASP A 66 -5.30 -12.95 -2.10
N VAL A 67 -5.04 -14.25 -2.25
CA VAL A 67 -4.08 -14.78 -3.23
C VAL A 67 -4.79 -15.74 -4.16
N LYS A 68 -4.88 -15.38 -5.44
CA LYS A 68 -5.46 -16.20 -6.48
C LYS A 68 -4.38 -16.83 -7.34
N ASN A 69 -4.45 -18.13 -7.56
CA ASN A 69 -3.63 -18.79 -8.56
C ASN A 69 -4.23 -18.56 -9.96
N VAL A 70 -3.53 -17.79 -10.79
CA VAL A 70 -3.89 -17.51 -12.19
C VAL A 70 -3.12 -18.38 -13.20
N GLY A 71 -2.28 -19.29 -12.70
CA GLY A 71 -1.59 -20.30 -13.49
C GLY A 71 -2.46 -21.50 -13.85
N LYS A 72 -1.83 -22.47 -14.52
CA LYS A 72 -2.47 -23.73 -14.96
C LYS A 72 -2.22 -24.88 -13.99
N GLU A 73 -1.16 -24.80 -13.20
CA GLU A 73 -0.75 -25.81 -12.21
C GLU A 73 -1.04 -25.31 -10.79
N THR A 74 -1.04 -26.21 -9.81
CA THR A 74 -1.08 -25.85 -8.39
C THR A 74 0.14 -24.98 -8.01
N ALA A 75 -0.09 -23.97 -7.18
CA ALA A 75 0.95 -23.07 -6.68
C ALA A 75 0.80 -22.90 -5.16
N GLY A 76 1.90 -22.84 -4.42
CA GLY A 76 1.89 -22.56 -2.98
C GLY A 76 2.00 -21.06 -2.69
N ALA A 77 1.36 -20.61 -1.62
CA ALA A 77 1.61 -19.29 -1.05
C ALA A 77 1.39 -19.31 0.46
N GLY A 78 2.21 -18.55 1.19
CA GLY A 78 2.02 -18.36 2.62
C GLY A 78 2.56 -17.03 3.12
N ALA A 79 2.22 -16.67 4.35
CA ALA A 79 2.72 -15.45 4.98
C ALA A 79 4.27 -15.44 5.08
N GLY A 80 4.91 -16.61 5.05
CA GLY A 80 6.37 -16.73 5.01
C GLY A 80 7.02 -16.16 3.74
N ASP A 81 6.26 -16.01 2.64
CA ASP A 81 6.73 -15.45 1.38
C ASP A 81 6.76 -13.92 1.38
N PHE A 82 6.40 -13.28 2.51
CA PHE A 82 6.32 -11.84 2.63
C PHE A 82 7.16 -11.31 3.78
N VAL A 83 7.63 -10.08 3.60
CA VAL A 83 8.55 -9.43 4.53
C VAL A 83 8.14 -7.97 4.65
N ILE A 84 8.20 -7.44 5.87
CA ILE A 84 7.84 -6.05 6.15
C ILE A 84 9.12 -5.24 6.25
N GLN A 85 9.29 -4.28 5.36
CA GLN A 85 10.39 -3.34 5.41
C GLN A 85 9.95 -2.03 6.06
N THR A 86 10.62 -1.66 7.15
CA THR A 86 10.44 -0.36 7.80
C THR A 86 11.22 0.74 7.07
N LYS A 87 10.92 2.01 7.39
CA LYS A 87 11.53 3.17 6.74
C LYS A 87 13.06 3.22 6.89
N ASP A 88 13.61 2.64 7.94
CA ASP A 88 15.06 2.50 8.15
C ASP A 88 15.71 1.38 7.33
N GLY A 89 14.93 0.71 6.47
CA GLY A 89 15.38 -0.36 5.58
C GLY A 89 15.43 -1.75 6.22
N LYS A 90 15.12 -1.89 7.52
CA LYS A 90 15.13 -3.19 8.17
C LYS A 90 13.96 -4.05 7.71
N LYS A 91 14.24 -5.33 7.44
CA LYS A 91 13.25 -6.34 7.09
C LYS A 91 12.82 -7.14 8.31
N HIS A 92 11.52 -7.35 8.42
CA HIS A 92 10.86 -8.11 9.47
C HIS A 92 10.14 -9.29 8.83
N ARG A 93 10.55 -10.51 9.19
CA ARG A 93 9.94 -11.76 8.68
C ARG A 93 8.65 -12.07 9.43
N MET A 94 7.86 -12.99 8.86
CA MET A 94 6.66 -13.55 9.48
C MET A 94 6.93 -14.00 10.93
N TYR A 95 6.03 -13.63 11.83
CA TYR A 95 6.03 -14.07 13.21
C TYR A 95 5.44 -15.48 13.30
N GLY A 96 6.28 -16.49 13.54
CA GLY A 96 5.87 -17.90 13.51
C GLY A 96 5.31 -18.47 14.83
N LEU A 97 5.52 -17.82 15.97
CA LEU A 97 5.12 -18.38 17.27
C LEU A 97 3.64 -18.12 17.56
N ASN A 98 2.84 -19.18 17.75
CA ASN A 98 1.43 -19.08 18.19
C ASN A 98 0.53 -18.17 17.34
N ALA A 99 0.87 -17.94 16.07
CA ALA A 99 0.10 -17.14 15.14
C ALA A 99 -0.43 -18.00 14.00
N ASN A 100 -1.74 -17.89 13.73
CA ASN A 100 -2.42 -18.60 12.64
C ASN A 100 -2.14 -17.93 11.30
N ASN A 101 -0.88 -17.94 10.88
CA ASN A 101 -0.46 -17.45 9.57
C ASN A 101 -1.08 -18.30 8.46
N PHE A 102 -1.51 -17.67 7.37
CA PHE A 102 -1.97 -18.39 6.19
C PHE A 102 -0.79 -19.08 5.49
N GLY A 103 -1.08 -20.23 4.89
CA GLY A 103 -0.14 -20.98 4.07
C GLY A 103 -0.79 -22.25 3.59
N ASP A 104 -0.85 -22.45 2.28
CA ASP A 104 -1.36 -23.68 1.67
C ASP A 104 -0.99 -23.77 0.19
N GLU A 105 -1.26 -24.92 -0.41
CA GLU A 105 -1.34 -25.08 -1.85
C GLU A 105 -2.66 -24.51 -2.41
N ILE A 106 -2.56 -23.90 -3.59
CA ILE A 106 -3.67 -23.22 -4.27
C ILE A 106 -3.84 -23.88 -5.64
N PRO A 107 -4.90 -24.66 -5.87
CA PRO A 107 -5.18 -25.20 -7.20
C PRO A 107 -5.42 -24.09 -8.24
N ALA A 108 -5.24 -24.41 -9.52
CA ALA A 108 -5.45 -23.47 -10.61
C ALA A 108 -6.82 -22.78 -10.55
N GLY A 109 -6.84 -21.45 -10.68
CA GLY A 109 -8.05 -20.62 -10.62
C GLY A 109 -8.67 -20.46 -9.23
N LYS A 110 -8.11 -21.07 -8.18
CA LYS A 110 -8.61 -20.94 -6.80
C LYS A 110 -7.94 -19.81 -6.05
N ILE A 111 -8.55 -19.48 -4.91
CA ILE A 111 -8.16 -18.37 -4.03
C ILE A 111 -7.85 -18.93 -2.65
N LEU A 112 -6.71 -18.53 -2.08
CA LEU A 112 -6.38 -18.68 -0.68
C LEU A 112 -6.47 -17.32 0.01
N LYS A 113 -7.19 -17.27 1.13
CA LYS A 113 -7.31 -16.07 1.96
C LYS A 113 -6.81 -16.35 3.35
N GLY A 114 -6.18 -15.37 3.97
CA GLY A 114 -5.86 -15.47 5.39
C GLY A 114 -4.89 -14.41 5.88
N PRO A 115 -4.67 -14.37 7.19
CA PRO A 115 -3.82 -13.37 7.82
C PRO A 115 -2.34 -13.79 7.79
N GLY A 116 -1.44 -12.83 7.65
CA GLY A 116 -0.03 -12.95 8.00
C GLY A 116 0.32 -11.99 9.13
N PHE A 117 1.13 -12.43 10.08
CA PHE A 117 1.48 -11.70 11.28
C PHE A 117 2.96 -11.30 11.29
N TYR A 118 3.26 -10.05 11.62
CA TYR A 118 4.62 -9.50 11.58
C TYR A 118 4.87 -8.56 12.75
N GLU A 119 5.93 -8.81 13.52
CA GLU A 119 6.36 -7.89 14.57
C GLU A 119 7.31 -6.82 14.03
N ILE A 120 6.93 -5.56 14.24
CA ILE A 120 7.73 -4.38 13.89
C ILE A 120 7.91 -3.47 15.11
N PRO A 121 8.88 -2.55 15.12
CA PRO A 121 8.97 -1.53 16.16
C PRO A 121 7.68 -0.72 16.28
N ILE A 122 7.39 -0.21 17.48
CA ILE A 122 6.29 0.76 17.66
C ILE A 122 6.52 2.04 16.84
N ASN A 123 5.47 2.84 16.69
CA ASN A 123 5.48 4.19 16.08
C ASN A 123 5.83 4.26 14.58
N GLN A 124 5.81 3.12 13.88
CA GLN A 124 5.83 3.12 12.42
C GLN A 124 4.48 3.65 11.88
N LYS A 125 4.51 4.59 10.95
CA LYS A 125 3.31 5.15 10.29
C LYS A 125 3.00 4.46 8.96
N GLU A 126 4.02 3.89 8.34
CA GLU A 126 3.98 3.31 7.01
C GLU A 126 5.05 2.22 6.94
N VAL A 127 4.78 1.17 6.18
CA VAL A 127 5.73 0.10 5.87
C VAL A 127 5.63 -0.30 4.41
N THR A 128 6.68 -0.92 3.88
CA THR A 128 6.64 -1.61 2.60
C THR A 128 6.49 -3.10 2.82
N VAL A 129 5.41 -3.69 2.30
CA VAL A 129 5.23 -5.14 2.22
C VAL A 129 5.90 -5.61 0.93
N ILE A 130 6.78 -6.60 1.02
CA ILE A 130 7.55 -7.13 -0.11
C ILE A 130 7.25 -8.61 -0.24
N TYR A 131 6.92 -9.05 -1.45
CA TYR A 131 6.84 -10.48 -1.78
C TYR A 131 8.25 -11.00 -2.12
N GLU A 132 8.76 -11.88 -1.27
CA GLU A 132 10.09 -12.48 -1.28
C GLU A 132 9.95 -13.99 -1.02
N PRO A 133 9.31 -14.75 -1.92
CA PRO A 133 9.18 -16.21 -1.79
C PRO A 133 10.55 -16.87 -1.87
N TYR A 134 10.67 -18.09 -1.34
CA TYR A 134 11.94 -18.85 -1.37
C TYR A 134 12.40 -19.24 -2.78
N SER A 135 11.50 -19.20 -3.79
CA SER A 135 11.84 -19.50 -5.18
C SER A 135 12.87 -18.51 -5.74
N GLN A 136 13.85 -19.00 -6.48
CA GLN A 136 14.98 -18.21 -7.03
C GLN A 136 14.63 -17.25 -8.19
N GLU A 137 13.34 -17.03 -8.50
CA GLU A 137 12.95 -16.00 -9.46
C GLU A 137 12.97 -14.62 -8.80
N THR A 138 13.50 -13.62 -9.49
CA THR A 138 13.64 -12.26 -8.96
C THR A 138 12.27 -11.60 -8.76
N THR A 139 11.85 -11.44 -7.50
CA THR A 139 10.58 -10.77 -7.12
C THR A 139 10.75 -9.34 -6.63
N GLU A 140 11.92 -8.72 -6.81
CA GLU A 140 12.30 -7.42 -6.20
C GLU A 140 11.36 -6.24 -6.51
N ASN A 141 10.47 -6.40 -7.50
CA ASN A 141 9.52 -5.37 -7.95
C ASN A 141 8.10 -5.53 -7.37
N VAL A 142 7.85 -6.56 -6.56
CA VAL A 142 6.52 -6.86 -6.03
C VAL A 142 6.38 -6.29 -4.62
N LYS A 143 5.89 -5.05 -4.56
CA LYS A 143 5.83 -4.24 -3.33
C LYS A 143 4.48 -3.53 -3.18
N TRP A 144 4.11 -3.34 -1.92
CA TRP A 144 2.98 -2.52 -1.50
C TRP A 144 3.44 -1.55 -0.42
N THR A 145 3.12 -0.28 -0.56
CA THR A 145 3.26 0.70 0.53
C THR A 145 1.95 0.74 1.31
N VAL A 146 1.99 0.47 2.60
CA VAL A 146 0.79 0.37 3.45
C VAL A 146 0.90 1.32 4.63
N THR A 147 -0.15 2.11 4.84
CA THR A 147 -0.26 2.97 6.02
C THR A 147 -0.68 2.13 7.23
N ILE A 148 0.02 2.30 8.35
CA ILE A 148 -0.35 1.60 9.59
C ILE A 148 -1.49 2.37 10.28
N PRO A 149 -2.60 1.70 10.64
CA PRO A 149 -3.69 2.33 11.37
C PRO A 149 -3.21 2.96 12.68
N ALA A 150 -3.82 4.08 13.07
CA ALA A 150 -3.60 4.63 14.39
C ALA A 150 -4.05 3.62 15.48
N LYS A 151 -3.36 3.66 16.63
CA LYS A 151 -3.72 2.88 17.82
C LYS A 151 -5.06 3.31 18.39
#